data_AF-A0A3D9IJ62-F1
#
_entry.id   AF-A0A3D9IJ62-F1
#
_cell.length_a   1.000
_cell.length_b   1.000
_cell.length_c   1.000
_cell.angle_alpha   90.00
_cell.angle_beta   90.00
_cell.angle_gamma   90.00
#
_symmetry.space_group_name_H-M   'P 1'
#
loop_
_entity.id
_entity.type
_entity.pdbx_description
1 polymer ?
#
loop_
_entity_poly.entity_id
_entity_poly.type
_entity_poly.pdbx_seq_one_letter_code
_entity_poly.pdbx_strand_id
1 'polypeptide(L)' 'MHNVQFEIYSVVAFLLSGLILLLVDRNIYVSDAMKKEAAIARVLGWVNIAIAILIAAVYFFLYFFTRY' A
#
# COMPACT_ATOMS: atom_id res chain seq x y z
N MET A 1 11.29 -8.32 -19.43
CA MET A 1 9.81 -8.31 -19.24
C MET A 1 9.36 -8.91 -17.90
N HIS A 2 10.21 -9.68 -17.19
CA HIS A 2 9.86 -10.24 -15.87
C HIS A 2 9.72 -9.18 -14.76
N ASN A 3 10.66 -8.22 -14.67
CA ASN A 3 10.63 -7.09 -13.72
C ASN A 3 9.77 -5.92 -14.25
N VAL A 4 8.60 -6.22 -14.79
CA VAL A 4 7.54 -5.19 -14.95
C VAL A 4 6.26 -5.71 -14.30
N GLN A 5 6.05 -7.02 -14.42
CA GLN A 5 4.94 -7.72 -13.82
C GLN A 5 5.07 -7.72 -12.28
N PHE A 6 6.27 -7.95 -11.75
CA PHE A 6 6.52 -8.00 -10.31
C PHE A 6 6.18 -6.67 -9.60
N GLU A 7 6.54 -5.54 -10.20
CA GLU A 7 6.33 -4.19 -9.68
C GLU A 7 4.85 -3.84 -9.67
N ILE A 8 4.12 -4.17 -10.74
CA ILE A 8 2.68 -3.96 -10.82
C ILE A 8 1.95 -4.82 -9.78
N TYR A 9 2.31 -6.11 -9.66
CA TYR A 9 1.72 -6.97 -8.62
C TYR A 9 2.02 -6.47 -7.22
N SER A 10 3.23 -5.96 -6.97
CA SER A 10 3.61 -5.39 -5.68
C SER A 10 2.79 -4.13 -5.36
N VAL A 11 2.64 -3.21 -6.32
CA VAL A 11 1.81 -2.01 -6.16
C VAL A 11 0.38 -2.41 -5.79
N VAL A 12 -0.23 -3.33 -6.55
CA VAL A 12 -1.60 -3.80 -6.27
C VAL A 12 -1.70 -4.46 -4.90
N ALA A 13 -0.75 -5.32 -4.54
CA ALA A 13 -0.74 -6.01 -3.25
C ALA A 13 -0.63 -5.03 -2.07
N PHE A 14 0.28 -4.07 -2.13
CA PHE A 14 0.44 -3.04 -1.09
C PHE A 14 -0.78 -2.13 -1.00
N LEU A 15 -1.35 -1.73 -2.15
CA LEU A 15 -2.51 -0.84 -2.17
C LEU A 15 -3.76 -1.54 -1.61
N LEU A 16 -4.02 -2.78 -2.01
CA LEU A 16 -5.12 -3.58 -1.47
C LEU A 16 -4.93 -3.88 0.01
N SER A 17 -3.74 -4.29 0.43
CA SER A 17 -3.44 -4.56 1.85
C SER A 17 -3.60 -3.30 2.70
N GLY A 18 -3.15 -2.16 2.20
CA GLY A 18 -3.32 -0.87 2.86
C GLY A 18 -4.79 -0.47 3.01
N LEU A 19 -5.60 -0.67 1.95
CA LEU A 19 -7.04 -0.41 2.00
C LEU A 19 -7.77 -1.36 2.97
N ILE A 20 -7.43 -2.64 2.98
CA ILE A 20 -8.02 -3.62 3.91
C ILE A 20 -7.73 -3.22 5.35
N LEU A 21 -6.49 -2.85 5.68
CA LEU A 21 -6.12 -2.38 7.01
C LEU A 21 -6.92 -1.15 7.45
N LEU A 22 -7.14 -0.19 6.55
CA LEU A 22 -7.84 1.06 6.87
C LEU A 22 -9.35 0.91 6.96
N LEU A 23 -9.94 0.07 6.11
CA LEU A 23 -11.40 -0.05 5.94
C LEU A 23 -12.01 -1.22 6.71
N VAL A 24 -11.27 -2.32 6.86
CA VAL A 24 -11.74 -3.55 7.51
C VAL A 24 -11.13 -3.67 8.89
N ASP A 25 -9.83 -3.92 8.99
CA ASP A 25 -9.18 -4.25 10.27
C ASP A 25 -9.34 -3.12 11.30
N ARG A 26 -9.07 -1.88 10.88
CA ARG A 26 -9.28 -0.73 11.75
C ARG A 26 -10.72 -0.60 12.24
N ASN A 27 -11.71 -0.89 11.41
CA ASN A 27 -13.12 -0.78 11.81
C ASN A 27 -13.48 -1.85 12.84
N ILE A 28 -12.97 -3.08 12.68
CA ILE A 28 -13.11 -4.16 13.67
C ILE A 28 -12.44 -3.77 14.99
N TYR A 29 -11.20 -3.26 14.95
CA TYR A 29 -10.52 -2.83 16.17
C TYR A 29 -11.23 -1.66 16.88
N VAL A 30 -11.87 -0.78 16.12
CA VAL A 30 -12.67 0.31 16.72
C VAL A 30 -13.97 -0.24 17.34
N SER A 31 -14.67 -1.17 16.68
CA SER A 31 -15.88 -1.78 17.25
C SER A 31 -15.59 -2.55 18.53
N ASP A 32 -14.42 -3.17 18.61
CA ASP A 32 -14.01 -4.02 19.73
C ASP A 32 -13.30 -3.21 20.84
N ALA A 33 -13.34 -1.87 20.76
CA ALA A 33 -12.67 -0.94 21.68
C ALA A 33 -11.14 -1.13 21.82
N MET A 34 -10.51 -1.74 20.82
CA MET A 34 -9.07 -2.01 20.71
C MET A 34 -8.31 -0.79 20.18
N LYS A 35 -8.20 0.25 21.01
CA LYS A 35 -7.67 1.57 20.60
C LYS A 35 -6.22 1.54 20.09
N LYS A 36 -5.37 0.67 20.63
CA LYS A 36 -3.95 0.59 20.26
C LYS A 36 -3.80 -0.05 18.87
N GLU A 37 -4.51 -1.14 18.65
CA GLU A 37 -4.53 -1.93 17.43
C GLU A 37 -5.17 -1.13 16.28
N ALA A 38 -6.25 -0.39 16.57
CA ALA A 38 -6.84 0.55 15.62
C ALA A 38 -5.86 1.67 15.19
N ALA A 39 -5.03 2.16 16.11
CA ALA A 39 -4.00 3.17 15.79
C ALA A 39 -2.87 2.57 14.94
N ILE A 40 -2.40 1.38 15.28
CA ILE A 40 -1.38 0.64 14.52
C ILE A 40 -1.89 0.32 13.12
N ALA A 41 -3.12 -0.21 12.98
CA ALA A 41 -3.73 -0.52 11.69
C ALA A 41 -3.86 0.73 10.81
N ARG A 42 -4.20 1.88 11.41
CA ARG A 42 -4.22 3.16 10.68
C ARG A 42 -2.83 3.52 10.12
N VAL A 43 -1.78 3.43 10.94
CA VAL A 43 -0.42 3.76 10.51
C VAL A 43 0.05 2.79 9.44
N LEU A 44 -0.10 1.48 9.66
CA LEU A 44 0.32 0.45 8.70
C LEU A 44 -0.43 0.55 7.37
N GLY A 45 -1.74 0.86 7.41
CA GLY A 45 -2.53 1.06 6.21
C GLY A 45 -2.01 2.20 5.34
N TRP A 46 -1.71 3.36 5.96
CA TRP A 46 -1.11 4.49 5.25
C TRP A 46 0.31 4.23 4.78
N VAL A 47 1.12 3.50 5.55
CA VAL A 47 2.48 3.09 5.13
C VAL A 47 2.41 2.21 3.88
N ASN A 48 1.50 1.24 3.85
CA ASN A 48 1.31 0.38 2.67
C ASN A 48 0.90 1.18 1.43
N ILE A 49 -0.02 2.14 1.57
CA ILE A 49 -0.42 3.03 0.46
C ILE A 49 0.77 3.89 0.00
N ALA A 50 1.55 4.45 0.93
CA ALA A 50 2.72 5.26 0.61
C ALA A 50 3.79 4.44 -0.15
N ILE A 51 4.03 3.19 0.25
CA ILE A 51 4.95 2.27 -0.45
C ILE A 51 4.43 1.99 -1.86
N ALA A 52 3.13 1.70 -2.02
CA ALA A 52 2.54 1.46 -3.34
C ALA A 52 2.72 2.68 -4.28
N ILE A 53 2.49 3.89 -3.77
CA ILE A 53 2.69 5.15 -4.52
C ILE A 53 4.17 5.32 -4.88
N LEU A 54 5.09 5.07 -3.94
CA LEU A 54 6.52 5.20 -4.19
C LEU A 54 7.00 4.25 -5.29
N ILE A 55 6.60 2.98 -5.24
CA ILE A 55 6.93 1.98 -6.26
C ILE A 55 6.38 2.43 -7.63
N ALA A 56 5.12 2.87 -7.67
CA ALA A 56 4.51 3.36 -8.90
C ALA A 56 5.23 4.61 -9.47
N ALA A 57 5.63 5.55 -8.61
CA ALA A 57 6.34 6.76 -9.00
C ALA A 57 7.75 6.44 -9.53
N VAL A 58 8.50 5.55 -8.86
CA VAL A 58 9.81 5.10 -9.32
C VAL A 58 9.69 4.38 -10.66
N TYR A 59 8.71 3.48 -10.81
CA TYR A 59 8.47 2.78 -12.06
C TYR A 59 8.13 3.75 -13.20
N PHE A 60 7.24 4.71 -12.94
CA PHE A 60 6.88 5.75 -13.91
C PHE A 60 8.09 6.60 -14.31
N PHE A 61 8.90 7.01 -13.33
CA PHE A 61 10.11 7.80 -13.59
C PHE A 61 11.10 7.02 -14.46
N LEU A 62 11.40 5.76 -14.13
CA LEU A 62 12.30 4.92 -14.92
C LEU A 62 11.77 4.66 -16.33
N TYR A 63 10.45 4.43 -16.46
CA TYR A 63 9.84 4.19 -17.76
C TYR A 63 9.87 5.43 -18.64
N PHE A 64 9.61 6.61 -18.09
CA PHE A 64 9.50 7.86 -18.85
C PHE A 64 10.85 8.53 -19.13
N PHE A 65 11.77 8.54 -18.16
CA PHE A 65 13.03 9.30 -18.28
C PHE A 65 14.22 8.47 -18.76
N THR A 66 14.18 7.15 -18.66
CA THR A 66 15.31 6.28 -19.04
C THR A 66 15.07 5.56 -20.35
N ARG A 67 13.84 5.61 -20.90
CA ARG A 67 13.43 4.88 -22.10
C ARG A 67 13.11 5.77 -23.30
N TYR A 68 13.31 7.08 -23.16
CA TYR A 68 13.34 8.12 -24.19
C TYR A 68 14.66 8.87 -24.11
#